data_AF-A0A1L7VC90-F1
#
_entry.id   AF-A0A1L7VC90-F1
#
_cell.length_a   1.000
_cell.length_b   1.000
_cell.length_c   1.000
_cell.angle_alpha   90.00
_cell.angle_beta   90.00
_cell.angle_gamma   90.00
#
_symmetry.space_group_name_H-M   'P 1'
#
loop_
_entity.id
_entity.type
_entity.pdbx_description
1 polymer ?
#
loop_
_entity_poly.entity_id
_entity_poly.type
_entity_poly.pdbx_seq_one_letter_code
_entity_poly.pdbx_strand_id
1 'polypeptide(L)'
;MPKNDRLAVYGDAAAAAYLCSLWVKGGLPKPGIQDCWTTLRRDLISNDNLTRVGRERGLHKCINMNGGTTRVSSGMVATAVEAILGAVEMDGDRDALARVMKHLGLTEHALLGSVKLFPFDNPTPLICIGAFAAAIEFPRDIDL
;
A
#
# COMPACT_ATOMS: atom_id res chain seq x y z
N MET A 1 0.74 -2.71 22.84
CA MET A 1 1.13 -2.08 21.56
C MET A 1 -0.06 -1.30 21.00
N PRO A 2 0.15 -0.10 20.44
CA PRO A 2 -0.90 0.63 19.73
C PRO A 2 -1.35 -0.12 18.47
N LYS A 3 -2.63 0.01 18.11
CA LYS A 3 -3.19 -0.60 16.89
C LYS A 3 -2.87 0.24 15.66
N ASN A 4 -2.66 -0.42 14.53
CA ASN A 4 -2.36 0.21 13.24
C ASN A 4 -3.62 0.64 12.45
N ASP A 5 -4.82 0.51 13.02
CA ASP A 5 -6.09 0.79 12.32
C ASP A 5 -6.15 2.21 11.73
N ARG A 6 -5.61 3.21 12.43
CA ARG A 6 -5.58 4.61 11.92
C ARG A 6 -4.68 4.76 10.70
N LEU A 7 -3.53 4.09 10.71
CA LEU A 7 -2.61 4.06 9.57
C LEU A 7 -3.23 3.34 8.39
N ALA A 8 -3.96 2.26 8.64
CA ALA A 8 -4.65 1.51 7.60
C ALA A 8 -5.71 2.37 6.89
N VAL A 9 -6.57 3.05 7.65
CA VAL A 9 -7.57 3.96 7.07
C VAL A 9 -6.91 5.06 6.24
N TYR A 10 -5.82 5.64 6.74
CA TYR A 10 -5.07 6.64 5.97
C TYR A 10 -4.47 6.05 4.69
N GLY A 11 -3.86 4.86 4.77
CA GLY A 11 -3.24 4.19 3.64
C GLY A 11 -4.20 3.73 2.55
N ASP A 12 -5.42 3.27 2.88
CA ASP A 12 -6.46 2.99 1.87
C ASP A 12 -6.83 4.29 1.12
N ALA A 13 -7.07 5.38 1.86
CA ALA A 13 -7.40 6.67 1.25
C ALA A 13 -6.26 7.21 0.37
N ALA A 14 -5.02 7.12 0.85
CA ALA A 14 -3.80 7.46 0.16
C ALA A 14 -3.65 6.71 -1.18
N ALA A 15 -3.73 5.38 -1.11
CA ALA A 15 -3.60 4.49 -2.25
C ALA A 15 -4.70 4.74 -3.28
N ALA A 16 -5.94 4.89 -2.82
CA ALA A 16 -7.08 5.23 -3.67
C ALA A 16 -6.89 6.59 -4.34
N ALA A 17 -6.45 7.61 -3.61
CA ALA A 17 -6.22 8.95 -4.17
C ALA A 17 -5.10 8.93 -5.21
N TYR A 18 -4.01 8.20 -4.96
CA TYR A 18 -2.92 8.06 -5.93
C TYR A 18 -3.38 7.31 -7.19
N LEU A 19 -4.06 6.18 -7.07
CA LEU A 19 -4.61 5.44 -8.20
C LEU A 19 -5.65 6.24 -8.99
N CYS A 20 -6.51 6.98 -8.30
CA CYS A 20 -7.46 7.89 -8.94
C CYS A 20 -6.72 8.97 -9.73
N SER A 21 -5.61 9.50 -9.21
CA SER A 21 -4.79 10.47 -9.94
C SER A 21 -4.18 9.87 -11.21
N LEU A 22 -3.73 8.61 -11.18
CA LEU A 22 -3.22 7.91 -12.37
C LEU A 22 -4.34 7.69 -13.39
N TRP A 23 -5.53 7.29 -12.94
CA TRP A 23 -6.69 7.10 -13.80
C TRP A 23 -7.13 8.42 -14.47
N VAL A 24 -7.19 9.52 -13.73
CA VAL A 24 -7.52 10.86 -14.28
C VAL A 24 -6.45 11.33 -15.27
N LYS A 25 -5.16 11.22 -14.91
CA LYS A 25 -4.04 11.66 -15.77
C LYS A 25 -3.83 10.78 -17.00
N GLY A 26 -4.14 9.48 -16.87
CA GLY A 26 -4.01 8.49 -17.93
C GLY A 26 -4.93 8.75 -19.12
N GLY A 27 -5.91 9.65 -18.98
CA GLY A 27 -6.67 10.26 -20.06
C GLY A 27 -7.11 9.26 -21.12
N LEU A 28 -8.13 8.46 -20.85
CA LEU A 28 -8.53 7.42 -21.79
C LEU A 28 -9.41 7.95 -22.93
N PRO A 29 -9.11 7.58 -24.18
CA PRO A 29 -9.95 7.87 -25.34
C PRO A 29 -11.11 6.87 -25.41
N LYS A 30 -12.26 7.16 -24.79
CA LYS A 30 -13.62 6.79 -25.27
C LYS A 30 -14.72 6.98 -24.21
N PRO A 31 -15.98 7.20 -24.62
CA PRO A 31 -17.13 7.31 -23.71
C PRO A 31 -17.48 5.95 -23.05
N GLY A 32 -17.83 5.95 -21.76
CA GLY A 32 -18.22 4.75 -20.97
C GLY A 32 -17.49 4.52 -19.63
N ILE A 33 -16.86 5.57 -19.06
CA ILE A 33 -15.67 5.48 -18.20
C ILE A 33 -15.90 5.39 -16.68
N GLN A 34 -17.12 5.58 -16.16
CA GLN A 34 -17.37 5.55 -14.70
C GLN A 34 -17.14 4.15 -14.08
N ASP A 35 -17.46 3.08 -14.82
CA ASP A 35 -17.27 1.69 -14.35
C ASP A 35 -15.78 1.28 -14.27
N CYS A 36 -14.89 2.02 -14.95
CA CYS A 36 -13.46 1.73 -14.96
C CYS A 36 -12.80 2.02 -13.60
N TRP A 37 -13.24 3.05 -12.88
CA TRP A 37 -12.68 3.37 -11.55
C TRP A 37 -13.07 2.30 -10.52
N THR A 38 -14.34 1.91 -10.46
CA THR A 38 -14.80 0.85 -9.55
C THR A 38 -14.06 -0.46 -9.81
N THR A 39 -13.85 -0.80 -11.09
CA THR A 39 -13.07 -1.98 -11.48
C THR A 39 -11.60 -1.86 -11.05
N LEU A 40 -10.95 -0.73 -11.32
CA LEU A 40 -9.57 -0.47 -10.90
C LEU A 40 -9.39 -0.59 -9.39
N ARG A 41 -10.27 0.07 -8.61
CA ARG A 41 -10.23 0.03 -7.15
C ARG A 41 -10.40 -1.40 -6.64
N ARG A 42 -11.38 -2.14 -7.18
CA ARG A 42 -11.63 -3.54 -6.82
C ARG A 42 -10.43 -4.43 -7.16
N ASP A 43 -9.82 -4.26 -8.32
CA ASP A 43 -8.79 -5.19 -8.79
C ASP A 43 -7.43 -4.94 -8.13
N LEU A 44 -7.11 -3.67 -7.85
CA LEU A 44 -5.79 -3.29 -7.31
C LEU A 44 -5.77 -3.16 -5.80
N ILE A 45 -6.79 -2.57 -5.17
CA ILE A 45 -6.75 -2.23 -3.74
C ILE A 45 -7.93 -2.80 -2.94
N SER A 46 -8.57 -3.87 -3.44
CA SER A 46 -9.50 -4.64 -2.59
C SER A 46 -8.77 -5.41 -1.51
N ASN A 47 -9.44 -5.65 -0.38
CA ASN A 47 -8.92 -6.47 0.71
C ASN A 47 -8.46 -7.85 0.25
N ASP A 48 -9.14 -8.45 -0.74
CA ASP A 48 -8.75 -9.75 -1.29
C ASP A 48 -7.41 -9.65 -2.03
N ASN A 49 -7.23 -8.63 -2.88
CA ASN A 49 -5.96 -8.42 -3.57
C ASN A 49 -4.84 -8.03 -2.60
N LEU A 50 -5.10 -7.15 -1.63
CA LEU A 50 -4.13 -6.76 -0.61
C LEU A 50 -3.73 -7.93 0.28
N THR A 51 -4.67 -8.82 0.61
CA THR A 51 -4.37 -10.09 1.30
C THR A 51 -3.42 -10.94 0.48
N ARG A 52 -3.74 -11.14 -0.81
CA ARG A 52 -2.91 -11.95 -1.72
C ARG A 52 -1.50 -11.39 -1.80
N VAL A 53 -1.36 -10.12 -2.14
CA VAL A 53 -0.06 -9.42 -2.24
C VAL A 53 0.69 -9.47 -0.90
N GLY A 54 0.02 -9.19 0.22
CA GLY A 54 0.66 -9.25 1.54
C GLY A 54 1.11 -10.66 1.93
N ARG A 55 0.41 -11.71 1.50
CA ARG A 55 0.85 -13.09 1.71
C ARG A 55 2.02 -13.48 0.83
N GLU A 56 1.98 -13.13 -0.46
CA GLU A 56 3.08 -13.36 -1.41
C GLU A 56 4.39 -12.70 -0.96
N ARG A 57 4.30 -11.51 -0.33
CA ARG A 57 5.46 -10.79 0.23
C ARG A 57 5.83 -11.21 1.66
N GLY A 58 5.14 -12.20 2.23
CA GLY A 58 5.44 -12.72 3.57
C GLY A 58 5.01 -11.83 4.74
N LEU A 59 4.29 -10.73 4.51
CA LEU A 59 3.89 -9.76 5.54
C LEU A 59 3.03 -10.38 6.64
N HIS A 60 2.25 -11.42 6.31
CA HIS A 60 1.48 -12.18 7.29
C HIS A 60 2.33 -12.78 8.42
N LYS A 61 3.64 -12.99 8.21
CA LYS A 61 4.57 -13.52 9.22
C LYS A 61 5.08 -12.44 10.17
N CYS A 62 4.95 -11.17 9.79
CA CYS A 62 5.43 -10.01 10.53
C CYS A 62 4.34 -9.37 11.40
N ILE A 63 3.09 -9.82 11.28
CA ILE A 63 1.97 -9.26 12.04
C ILE A 63 2.06 -9.72 13.49
N ASN A 64 2.21 -8.75 14.40
CA ASN A 64 2.14 -9.04 15.82
C ASN A 64 0.69 -9.31 16.24
N MET A 65 0.42 -10.54 16.69
CA MET A 65 -0.91 -10.97 17.10
C MET A 65 -1.12 -10.73 18.60
N ASN A 66 -2.35 -10.36 18.98
CA ASN A 66 -2.73 -10.36 20.39
C ASN A 66 -2.70 -11.80 20.94
N GLY A 67 -2.41 -11.97 22.24
CA GLY A 67 -2.18 -13.29 22.86
C GLY A 67 -3.35 -14.30 22.78
N GLY A 68 -4.54 -13.89 22.32
CA GLY A 68 -5.68 -14.80 22.06
C GLY A 68 -5.91 -15.13 20.58
N THR A 69 -5.17 -14.54 19.65
CA THR A 69 -5.32 -14.77 18.21
C THR A 69 -4.33 -15.84 17.76
N THR A 70 -4.84 -16.99 17.32
CA THR A 70 -4.01 -18.15 16.95
C THR A 70 -3.61 -18.17 15.48
N ARG A 71 -4.30 -17.38 14.64
CA ARG A 71 -4.07 -17.32 13.19
C ARG A 71 -4.29 -15.92 12.63
N VAL A 72 -3.41 -15.53 11.71
CA VAL A 72 -3.53 -14.28 10.95
C VAL A 72 -4.63 -14.42 9.89
N SER A 73 -5.71 -13.67 10.07
CA SER A 73 -6.83 -13.63 9.13
C SER A 73 -6.46 -12.85 7.85
N SER A 74 -7.23 -13.04 6.77
CA SER A 74 -7.08 -12.25 5.55
C SER A 74 -7.23 -10.74 5.80
N GLY A 75 -8.25 -10.36 6.58
CA GLY A 75 -8.45 -8.95 6.97
C GLY A 75 -7.24 -8.36 7.69
N MET A 76 -6.59 -9.11 8.59
CA MET A 76 -5.37 -8.64 9.26
C MET A 76 -4.22 -8.39 8.28
N VAL A 77 -4.08 -9.22 7.24
CA VAL A 77 -3.07 -9.01 6.20
C VAL A 77 -3.40 -7.76 5.38
N ALA A 78 -4.63 -7.62 4.90
CA ALA A 78 -5.06 -6.44 4.15
C ALA A 78 -4.81 -5.14 4.93
N THR A 79 -5.30 -5.08 6.18
CA THR A 79 -5.09 -3.94 7.08
C THR A 79 -3.62 -3.66 7.35
N ALA A 80 -2.77 -4.68 7.43
CA ALA A 80 -1.33 -4.48 7.57
C ALA A 80 -0.72 -3.85 6.30
N VAL A 81 -1.13 -4.28 5.09
CA VAL A 81 -0.67 -3.66 3.84
C VAL A 81 -1.11 -2.19 3.78
N GLU A 82 -2.38 -1.91 4.06
CA GLU A 82 -2.90 -0.53 4.12
C GLU A 82 -2.11 0.32 5.13
N ALA A 83 -1.84 -0.20 6.33
CA ALA A 83 -1.07 0.52 7.33
C ALA A 83 0.36 0.83 6.88
N ILE A 84 1.00 -0.09 6.15
CA ILE A 84 2.33 0.15 5.56
C ILE A 84 2.25 1.26 4.52
N LEU A 85 1.26 1.25 3.63
CA LEU A 85 1.08 2.32 2.65
C LEU A 85 0.89 3.68 3.34
N GLY A 86 0.08 3.71 4.40
CA GLY A 86 -0.14 4.93 5.19
C GLY A 86 1.12 5.44 5.88
N ALA A 87 1.91 4.55 6.49
CA ALA A 87 3.19 4.93 7.10
C ALA A 87 4.18 5.46 6.05
N VAL A 88 4.27 4.79 4.89
CA VAL A 88 5.15 5.20 3.79
C VAL A 88 4.82 6.59 3.28
N GLU A 89 3.54 6.93 3.10
CA GLU A 89 3.18 8.28 2.65
C GLU A 89 3.44 9.34 3.72
N MET A 90 3.21 9.04 5.00
CA MET A 90 3.49 9.99 6.09
C MET A 90 4.98 10.25 6.29
N ASP A 91 5.82 9.23 6.20
CA ASP A 91 7.26 9.36 6.45
C ASP A 91 8.03 9.82 5.21
N GLY A 92 7.57 9.40 4.03
CA GLY A 92 8.35 9.46 2.79
C GLY A 92 7.67 10.17 1.63
N ASP A 93 6.49 10.76 1.84
CA ASP A 93 5.64 11.45 0.86
C ASP A 93 4.97 10.56 -0.20
N ARG A 94 4.26 11.23 -1.11
CA ARG A 94 3.48 10.61 -2.19
C ARG A 94 4.33 9.85 -3.21
N ASP A 95 5.56 10.27 -3.44
CA ASP A 95 6.48 9.57 -4.35
C ASP A 95 7.01 8.28 -3.71
N ALA A 96 7.24 8.25 -2.39
CA ALA A 96 7.53 7.00 -1.70
C ALA A 96 6.36 6.02 -1.78
N LEU A 97 5.13 6.50 -1.57
CA LEU A 97 3.92 5.70 -1.75
C LEU A 97 3.85 5.13 -3.16
N ALA A 98 4.06 5.96 -4.19
CA ALA A 98 4.05 5.54 -5.59
C ALA A 98 5.05 4.41 -5.88
N ARG A 99 6.28 4.52 -5.36
CA ARG A 99 7.32 3.48 -5.50
C ARG A 99 6.92 2.17 -4.84
N VAL A 100 6.38 2.23 -3.63
CA VAL A 100 5.92 1.03 -2.90
C VAL A 100 4.74 0.39 -3.59
N MET A 101 3.72 1.17 -3.99
CA MET A 101 2.57 0.66 -4.74
C MET A 101 2.99 -0.01 -6.05
N LYS A 102 3.94 0.59 -6.79
CA LYS A 102 4.51 -0.03 -7.99
C LYS A 102 5.24 -1.34 -7.66
N HIS A 103 6.09 -1.36 -6.63
CA HIS A 103 6.82 -2.57 -6.23
C HIS A 103 5.90 -3.72 -5.80
N LEU A 104 4.76 -3.38 -5.20
CA LEU A 104 3.72 -4.33 -4.83
C LEU A 104 2.80 -4.74 -6.00
N GLY A 105 3.00 -4.17 -7.20
CA GLY A 105 2.15 -4.43 -8.38
C GLY A 105 0.77 -3.78 -8.30
N LEU A 106 0.55 -2.86 -7.35
CA LEU A 106 -0.74 -2.19 -7.11
C LEU A 106 -1.03 -1.07 -8.11
N THR A 107 -0.18 -0.89 -9.12
CA THR A 107 -0.35 0.11 -10.20
C THR A 107 -0.34 -0.52 -11.59
N GLU A 108 -0.32 -1.86 -11.67
CA GLU A 108 -0.23 -2.59 -12.93
C GLU A 108 -1.63 -3.04 -13.36
N HIS A 109 -2.28 -2.28 -14.24
CA HIS A 109 -3.61 -2.62 -14.74
C HIS A 109 -3.83 -2.11 -16.15
N ALA A 110 -4.50 -2.91 -17.00
CA ALA A 110 -4.78 -2.56 -18.39
C ALA A 110 -5.54 -1.22 -18.54
N LEU A 111 -6.41 -0.89 -17.58
CA LEU A 111 -7.19 0.35 -17.56
C LEU A 111 -6.38 1.60 -17.18
N LEU A 112 -5.16 1.47 -16.66
CA LEU A 112 -4.27 2.62 -16.47
C LEU A 112 -3.52 2.98 -17.78
N GLY A 113 -3.67 2.16 -18.83
CA GLY A 113 -2.86 2.26 -20.04
C GLY A 113 -1.40 1.90 -19.77
N SER A 114 -0.61 1.64 -20.80
CA SER A 114 0.84 1.72 -20.67
C SER A 114 1.21 3.18 -20.41
N VAL A 115 1.04 3.65 -19.17
CA VAL A 115 1.71 4.86 -18.71
C VAL A 115 3.19 4.56 -18.93
N LYS A 116 3.79 5.18 -19.94
CA LYS A 116 5.25 5.30 -20.01
C LYS A 116 5.64 6.04 -18.74
N LEU A 117 5.89 5.29 -17.67
CA LEU A 117 6.51 5.82 -16.48
C LEU A 117 7.84 6.38 -16.98
N PHE A 118 7.99 7.70 -16.95
CA PHE A 118 9.25 8.35 -17.29
C PHE A 118 10.39 7.69 -16.49
N PRO A 119 11.60 7.62 -17.06
CA PRO A 119 12.71 6.90 -16.44
C PRO A 119 13.14 7.66 -15.18
N PHE A 120 12.72 7.18 -14.02
CA PHE A 120 13.44 7.46 -12.78
C PHE A 120 14.60 6.47 -12.70
N ASP A 121 15.57 6.65 -13.60
CA ASP A 121 16.91 6.10 -13.43
C ASP A 121 17.63 6.98 -12.42
N ASN A 122 17.65 6.55 -11.16
CA ASN A 122 18.89 6.59 -10.41
C ASN A 122 18.86 5.57 -9.26
N PRO A 123 19.84 4.64 -9.20
CA PRO A 123 19.94 3.69 -8.11
C PRO A 123 20.73 4.34 -6.98
N THR A 124 20.07 4.67 -5.87
CA THR A 124 20.75 4.75 -4.58
C THR A 124 20.28 3.56 -3.73
N PRO A 125 21.10 2.51 -3.62
CA PRO A 125 20.77 1.34 -2.82
C PRO A 125 21.23 1.61 -1.40
N LEU A 126 20.38 2.06 -0.46
CA LEU A 126 20.67 1.89 0.98
C LEU A 126 19.57 2.26 2.00
N ILE A 127 18.42 2.84 1.62
CA ILE A 127 17.47 3.33 2.66
C ILE A 127 16.36 2.32 3.03
N CYS A 128 16.13 1.27 2.24
CA CYS A 128 14.95 0.40 2.45
C CYS A 128 15.07 -0.69 3.53
N ILE A 129 16.21 -0.83 4.23
CA ILE A 129 16.30 -1.76 5.36
C ILE A 129 15.81 -1.11 6.67
N GLY A 130 15.85 0.22 6.79
CA GLY A 130 15.41 0.92 8.01
C GLY A 130 13.87 0.96 8.19
N ALA A 131 13.11 1.08 7.10
CA ALA A 131 11.65 1.16 7.16
C ALA A 131 10.97 -0.19 7.49
N PHE A 132 11.66 -1.31 7.31
CA PHE A 132 11.16 -2.62 7.72
C PHE A 132 11.30 -2.87 9.23
N ALA A 133 12.23 -2.18 9.90
CA ALA A 133 12.47 -2.31 11.34
C ALA A 133 11.57 -1.40 12.19
N ALA A 134 11.25 -0.18 11.71
CA ALA A 134 10.41 0.77 12.44
C ALA A 134 8.93 0.33 12.59
N ALA A 135 8.45 -0.59 11.76
CA ALA A 135 7.11 -1.16 11.87
C ALA A 135 7.01 -2.32 12.88
N ILE A 136 8.12 -2.83 13.42
CA ILE A 136 8.17 -3.98 14.35
C ILE A 136 8.66 -3.59 15.75
N GLU A 137 9.43 -2.52 15.91
CA GLU A 137 9.88 -2.02 17.23
C GLU A 137 9.41 -0.58 17.47
N PHE A 138 8.25 -0.41 18.11
CA PHE A 138 7.96 0.81 18.86
C PHE A 138 8.77 0.77 20.17
N PRO A 139 9.65 1.76 20.43
CA PRO A 139 10.37 1.83 21.69
C PRO A 139 9.42 2.16 22.83
N ARG A 140 9.68 1.53 23.97
CA ARG A 140 9.22 1.95 25.29
C ARG A 140 9.82 3.33 25.59
N ASP A 141 9.11 4.08 26.44
CA ASP A 141 9.57 5.29 27.14
C ASP A 141 9.27 6.64 26.45
N ILE A 142 8.06 7.14 26.72
CA ILE A 142 7.89 8.54 27.14
C ILE A 142 7.02 8.51 28.40
N ASP A 143 7.68 8.52 29.55
CA ASP A 143 7.18 9.11 30.78
C ASP A 143 7.98 10.40 30.98
N LEU A 144 7.28 11.53 30.91
CA LEU A 144 7.37 12.70 31.79
C LEU A 144 6.22 13.67 31.46
#